data_AF-A0AA88THK8-F1
#
_entry.id   AF-A0AA88THK8-F1
#
_cell.length_a   1.000
_cell.length_b   1.000
_cell.length_c   1.000
_cell.angle_alpha   90.00
_cell.angle_beta   90.00
_cell.angle_gamma   90.00
#
_symmetry.space_group_name_H-M   'P 1'
#
loop_
_entity.id
_entity.type
_entity.pdbx_description
1 polymer ?
#
loop_
_entity_poly.entity_id
_entity_poly.type
_entity_poly.pdbx_seq_one_letter_code
_entity_poly.pdbx_strand_id
1 'polypeptide(L)'
;MTASRFVIFSAVVVLVCAISLSEGLLKGPQRCCFSYQARAVPIGRVVSYSMTSQQCPKEAVLFKTVKGNYVCANPTDSWVKQHIKILDIKNDTSQGTL
;
A
#
# COMPACT_ATOMS: atom_id res chain seq x y z
N MET A 1 -14.96 -11.12 -44.86
CA MET A 1 -13.66 -11.02 -44.13
C MET A 1 -13.62 -9.90 -43.10
N THR A 2 -14.45 -8.85 -43.20
CA THR A 2 -14.53 -7.74 -42.23
C THR A 2 -15.28 -8.09 -40.94
N ALA A 3 -16.39 -8.84 -41.04
CA ALA A 3 -17.18 -9.25 -39.87
C ALA A 3 -16.37 -10.07 -38.84
N SER A 4 -15.53 -10.99 -39.32
CA SER A 4 -14.65 -11.78 -38.45
C SER A 4 -13.64 -10.91 -37.69
N ARG A 5 -13.11 -9.86 -38.32
CA ARG A 5 -12.21 -8.90 -37.66
C ARG A 5 -12.94 -8.10 -36.58
N PHE A 6 -14.18 -7.66 -36.81
CA PHE A 6 -14.99 -6.98 -35.79
C PHE A 6 -15.33 -7.88 -34.60
N VAL A 7 -15.63 -9.16 -34.85
CA VAL A 7 -15.87 -10.15 -33.79
C VAL A 7 -14.61 -10.37 -32.96
N ILE A 8 -13.44 -10.46 -33.59
CA ILE A 8 -12.16 -10.58 -32.89
C ILE A 8 -11.88 -9.34 -32.03
N PHE A 9 -12.05 -8.13 -32.57
CA PHE A 9 -11.87 -6.89 -31.80
C PHE A 9 -12.82 -6.80 -30.61
N SER A 10 -14.10 -7.16 -30.80
CA SER A 10 -15.09 -7.17 -29.71
C SER A 10 -14.71 -8.18 -28.62
N ALA A 11 -14.31 -9.40 -29.00
CA ALA A 11 -13.87 -10.42 -28.06
C ALA A 11 -12.63 -9.98 -27.27
N VAL A 12 -11.66 -9.35 -27.93
CA VAL A 12 -10.44 -8.82 -27.29
C VAL A 12 -10.78 -7.71 -26.29
N VAL A 13 -11.66 -6.77 -26.65
CA VAL A 13 -12.09 -5.69 -25.74
C VAL A 13 -12.79 -6.25 -24.50
N VAL A 14 -13.70 -7.22 -24.67
CA VAL A 14 -14.39 -7.88 -23.55
C VAL A 14 -13.39 -8.59 -22.62
N LEU A 15 -12.41 -9.29 -23.20
CA LEU A 15 -11.37 -9.99 -22.43
C LEU A 15 -10.52 -8.99 -21.63
N VAL A 16 -10.11 -7.87 -22.24
CA VAL A 16 -9.32 -6.83 -21.57
C VAL A 16 -10.11 -6.17 -20.45
N CYS A 17 -11.39 -5.83 -20.68
CA CYS A 17 -12.26 -5.30 -19.63
C CYS A 17 -12.41 -6.26 -18.45
N ALA A 18 -12.58 -7.56 -18.71
CA ALA A 18 -12.66 -8.57 -17.66
C ALA A 18 -11.37 -8.66 -16.84
N ILE A 19 -10.20 -8.58 -17.49
CA ILE A 19 -8.90 -8.61 -16.81
C ILE A 19 -8.73 -7.36 -15.93
N SER A 20 -9.01 -6.16 -16.43
CA SER A 20 -8.89 -4.92 -15.66
C SER A 20 -9.84 -4.87 -14.43
N LEU A 21 -11.06 -5.39 -14.58
CA LEU A 21 -12.00 -5.56 -13.46
C LEU A 21 -11.46 -6.55 -12.42
N SER A 22 -10.80 -7.61 -12.89
CA SER A 22 -10.18 -8.63 -12.03
C SER A 22 -9.02 -8.05 -11.23
N GLU A 23 -8.12 -7.27 -11.84
CA GLU A 23 -6.97 -6.67 -11.14
C GLU A 23 -7.36 -5.66 -10.06
N GLY A 24 -8.51 -4.99 -10.24
CA GLY A 24 -9.13 -4.15 -9.20
C GLY A 24 -9.64 -4.95 -8.00
N LEU A 25 -9.98 -6.23 -8.18
CA LEU A 25 -10.53 -7.12 -7.16
C LEU A 25 -9.50 -8.13 -6.60
N LEU A 26 -8.44 -8.40 -7.35
CA LEU A 26 -7.40 -9.41 -7.06
C LEU A 26 -6.18 -8.85 -6.31
N LYS A 27 -6.07 -7.52 -6.15
CA LYS A 27 -5.17 -6.96 -5.15
C LYS A 27 -5.80 -7.26 -3.80
N GLY A 28 -5.31 -8.32 -3.15
CA GLY A 28 -5.75 -8.79 -1.82
C GLY A 28 -5.99 -7.64 -0.84
N PRO A 29 -6.80 -7.84 0.23
CA PRO A 29 -7.48 -6.80 0.96
C PRO A 29 -6.59 -5.58 1.18
N GLN A 30 -6.87 -4.50 0.44
CA GLN A 30 -6.17 -3.23 0.61
C GLN A 30 -6.32 -2.87 2.09
N ARG A 31 -5.20 -2.78 2.80
CA ARG A 31 -5.18 -2.51 4.24
C ARG A 31 -5.51 -1.03 4.44
N CYS A 32 -6.79 -0.69 4.33
CA CYS A 32 -7.26 0.65 4.61
C CYS A 32 -7.40 0.88 6.11
N CYS A 33 -7.09 2.10 6.53
CA CYS A 33 -7.21 2.55 7.91
C CYS A 33 -8.47 3.39 8.07
N PHE A 34 -9.39 2.95 8.94
CA PHE A 34 -10.58 3.73 9.30
C PHE A 34 -10.32 4.61 10.53
N SER A 35 -9.40 4.17 11.39
CA SER A 35 -8.98 4.78 12.64
C SER A 35 -7.46 4.84 12.71
N TYR A 36 -6.94 5.83 13.43
CA TYR A 36 -5.52 5.96 13.75
C TYR A 36 -5.23 5.50 15.17
N GLN A 37 -3.99 5.08 15.40
CA GLN A 37 -3.50 4.77 16.73
C GLN A 37 -3.32 6.06 17.53
N ALA A 38 -4.06 6.20 18.63
CA ALA A 38 -4.01 7.40 19.47
C ALA A 38 -2.69 7.54 20.27
N ARG A 39 -2.01 6.43 20.55
CA ARG A 39 -0.76 6.41 21.33
C ARG A 39 0.42 6.10 20.42
N ALA A 40 1.51 6.85 20.60
CA ALA A 40 2.75 6.60 19.89
C ALA A 40 3.25 5.17 20.14
N VAL A 41 3.55 4.46 19.06
CA VAL A 41 4.17 3.14 19.13
C VAL A 41 5.66 3.34 19.41
N PRO A 42 6.29 2.62 20.35
CA PRO A 42 7.73 2.72 20.55
C PRO A 42 8.50 2.35 19.26
N ILE A 43 9.46 3.18 18.84
CA ILE A 43 10.22 2.98 17.59
C ILE A 43 10.93 1.62 17.56
N GLY A 44 11.40 1.11 18.70
CA GLY A 44 12.04 -0.21 18.79
C GLY A 44 11.11 -1.39 18.48
N ARG A 45 9.79 -1.17 18.42
CA ARG A 45 8.82 -2.20 18.01
C ARG A 45 8.43 -2.11 16.54
N VAL A 46 8.89 -1.10 15.82
CA VAL A 46 8.59 -0.87 14.41
C VAL A 46 9.77 -1.32 13.56
N VAL A 47 9.48 -2.13 12.54
CA VAL A 47 10.47 -2.71 11.62
C VAL A 47 10.52 -1.92 10.31
N SER A 48 9.35 -1.58 9.78
CA SER A 48 9.22 -0.85 8.53
C SER A 48 7.90 -0.09 8.50
N TYR A 49 7.74 0.78 7.51
CA TYR A 49 6.50 1.49 7.24
C TYR A 49 6.11 1.37 5.77
N SER A 50 4.83 1.55 5.48
CA SER A 50 4.29 1.65 4.12
C SER A 50 3.10 2.61 4.11
N MET A 51 2.83 3.27 2.99
CA MET A 51 1.63 4.11 2.86
C MET A 51 0.41 3.28 2.45
N THR A 52 -0.78 3.71 2.85
CA THR A 52 -2.04 3.17 2.32
C THR A 52 -2.19 3.51 0.83
N SER A 53 -2.92 2.66 0.10
CA SER A 53 -3.26 2.92 -1.30
C SER A 53 -4.15 4.14 -1.45
N GLN A 54 -4.06 4.81 -2.60
CA GLN A 54 -4.91 5.94 -2.99
C GLN A 54 -6.39 5.55 -3.12
N GLN A 55 -6.69 4.25 -3.22
CA GLN A 55 -8.06 3.72 -3.22
C GLN A 55 -8.71 3.76 -1.83
N CYS A 56 -7.92 3.98 -0.76
CA CYS A 56 -8.47 4.12 0.58
C CYS A 56 -9.06 5.52 0.78
N PRO A 57 -10.21 5.64 1.48
CA PRO A 57 -10.84 6.94 1.73
C PRO A 57 -10.01 7.85 2.65
N LYS A 58 -9.04 7.27 3.36
CA LYS A 58 -8.13 7.98 4.26
C LYS A 58 -6.70 7.57 3.99
N GLU A 59 -5.84 8.56 3.88
CA GLU A 59 -4.40 8.36 3.87
C GLU A 59 -3.91 8.00 5.28
N ALA A 60 -3.06 6.98 5.37
CA ALA A 60 -2.44 6.55 6.61
C ALA A 60 -1.06 5.94 6.38
N VAL A 61 -0.24 6.04 7.42
CA VAL A 61 1.04 5.33 7.52
C VAL A 61 0.78 3.99 8.22
N LEU A 62 1.15 2.90 7.57
CA LEU A 62 1.09 1.55 8.14
C LEU A 62 2.46 1.18 8.69
N PHE A 63 2.61 1.18 10.02
CA PHE A 63 3.81 0.68 10.67
C PHE A 63 3.74 -0.83 10.86
N LYS A 64 4.69 -1.56 10.26
CA LYS A 64 4.87 -2.99 10.51
C LYS A 64 5.65 -3.18 11.80
N THR A 65 5.04 -3.86 12.76
CA THR A 65 5.68 -4.18 14.04
C THR A 65 6.51 -5.44 13.96
N VAL A 66 7.42 -5.63 14.92
CA VAL A 66 8.22 -6.88 15.07
C VAL A 66 7.36 -8.13 15.19
N LYS A 67 6.13 -8.00 15.69
CA LYS A 67 5.15 -9.10 15.78
C LYS A 67 4.43 -9.40 14.45
N GLY A 68 4.79 -8.71 13.36
CA GLY A 68 4.14 -8.85 12.05
C GLY A 68 2.80 -8.11 11.92
N ASN A 69 2.31 -7.48 12.99
CA ASN A 69 1.08 -6.70 12.98
C ASN A 69 1.31 -5.31 12.39
N TYR A 70 0.28 -4.75 11.77
CA TYR A 70 0.30 -3.40 11.22
C TYR A 70 -0.47 -2.44 12.12
N VAL A 71 0.12 -1.26 12.34
CA VAL A 71 -0.51 -0.18 13.09
C VAL A 71 -0.79 0.99 12.15
N CYS A 72 -2.05 1.41 12.09
CA CYS A 72 -2.48 2.60 11.38
C CYS A 72 -2.06 3.85 12.15
N ALA A 73 -1.33 4.74 11.51
CA ALA A 73 -0.84 5.98 12.11
C ALA A 73 -1.16 7.17 11.21
N ASN A 74 -1.43 8.32 11.84
CA ASN A 74 -1.79 9.53 11.13
C ASN A 74 -0.53 10.24 10.60
N PRO A 75 -0.39 10.50 9.29
CA PRO A 75 0.79 11.16 8.73
C PRO A 75 1.04 12.56 9.30
N THR A 76 0.02 13.22 9.87
CA THR A 76 0.18 14.56 10.44
C THR A 76 0.87 14.55 11.80
N ASP A 77 0.84 13.43 12.52
CA ASP A 77 1.36 13.33 13.89
C ASP A 77 2.89 13.47 13.94
N SER A 78 3.39 14.19 14.94
CA SER A 78 4.82 14.44 15.12
C SER A 78 5.63 13.16 15.32
N TRP A 79 5.12 12.23 16.15
CA TRP A 79 5.78 10.95 16.40
C TRP A 79 5.86 10.09 15.13
N VAL A 80 4.86 10.14 14.26
CA VAL A 80 4.84 9.39 12.99
C VAL A 80 5.94 9.88 12.06
N LYS A 81 6.07 11.21 11.93
CA LYS A 81 7.14 11.84 11.13
C LYS A 81 8.54 11.50 11.66
N GLN A 82 8.72 11.49 12.98
CA GLN A 82 9.98 11.10 13.61
C GLN A 82 10.33 9.64 13.29
N HIS A 83 9.35 8.73 13.37
CA HIS A 83 9.57 7.32 13.07
C HIS A 83 9.92 7.07 11.61
N ILE A 84 9.22 7.74 10.68
CA ILE A 84 9.56 7.68 9.25
C ILE A 84 11.01 8.10 9.03
N LYS A 85 11.42 9.26 9.56
CA LYS A 85 12.80 9.74 9.44
C LYS A 85 13.84 8.74 9.96
N ILE A 86 13.58 8.12 11.11
CA ILE A 86 14.48 7.12 11.70
C ILE A 86 14.55 5.88 10.80
N LEU A 87 13.42 5.44 10.24
CA LEU A 87 13.35 4.28 9.37
C LEU A 87 14.02 4.54 8.02
N ASP A 88 13.90 5.75 7.47
CA ASP A 88 14.57 6.14 6.23
C ASP A 88 16.09 6.12 6.38
N ILE A 89 16.62 6.68 7.48
CA ILE A 89 18.06 6.63 7.80
C ILE A 89 18.56 5.18 7.91
N LYS A 90 17.78 4.31 8.55
CA LYS A 90 18.12 2.89 8.67
C LYS A 90 18.12 2.18 7.32
N ASN A 91 17.18 2.51 6.44
CA ASN A 91 17.07 1.88 5.13
C ASN A 91 18.22 2.31 4.21
N ASP A 92 18.59 3.59 4.23
CA ASP A 92 19.74 4.13 3.49
C ASP A 92 21.06 3.48 3.94
N THR A 93 21.23 3.29 5.25
CA THR A 93 22.38 2.56 5.83
C THR A 93 22.40 1.08 5.42
N SER A 94 21.23 0.48 5.16
CA SER A 94 21.11 -0.92 4.75
C SER A 94 21.29 -1.12 3.24
N GLN A 95 21.13 -0.06 2.43
CA GLN A 95 21.39 -0.07 0.99
C GLN A 95 22.82 0.35 0.62
N GLY A 96 23.58 0.91 1.57
CA GLY A 96 25.00 1.28 1.42
C GLY A 96 26.02 0.19 1.77
N THR A 97 25.60 -1.08 1.85
CA THR A 97 26.53 -2.23 1.96
C THR A 97 26.57 -2.99 0.63
N LEU A 98 27.27 -2.41 -0.34
CA LEU A 98 27.93 -3.10 -1.45
C LEU A 98 29.34 -2.50 -1.60
#